data_AF-A0A2R4XHU4-F1
#
_entry.id   AF-A0A2R4XHU4-F1
#
_cell.length_a   1.000
_cell.length_b   1.000
_cell.length_c   1.000
_cell.angle_alpha   90.00
_cell.angle_beta   90.00
_cell.angle_gamma   90.00
#
_symmetry.space_group_name_H-M   'P 1'
#
loop_
_entity.id
_entity.type
_entity.pdbx_description
1 polymer ?
#
loop_
_entity_poly.entity_id
_entity_poly.type
_entity_poly.pdbx_seq_one_letter_code
_entity_poly.pdbx_strand_id
1 'polypeptide(L)'
;MSALGVNQPFHVIIPARWQSSRLPGKMLADIGGLPMVVRTALQARKSSARSVTIAADDARIIGKALEHGIDAVLTRSDHPSGTDRLAEAAELLGLREDAHIINVQGDEPMINPAIIDEVAHALAQDTEASIATCASRLSDESALSNPNVVKVVRDLRARALYFSRSAIPHVRGDVQTDVSRTPYLHHIGIYGYRSNFLEAFPQLTPGLLESLEMLEQLRALEHGFKIHVCVTDNSSFGGVDTPDDLERVRRMFSPQPSA
;
A
#
# COMPACT_ATOMS: atom_id res chain seq x y z
N MET A 1 1.38 -18.59 21.53
CA MET A 1 0.40 -19.45 20.84
C MET A 1 -0.82 -18.62 20.49
N SER A 2 -0.91 -18.20 19.23
CA SER A 2 -2.14 -18.20 18.46
C SER A 2 -1.69 -18.67 17.09
N ALA A 3 -2.15 -19.86 16.70
CA ALA A 3 -1.89 -20.42 15.40
C ALA A 3 -2.57 -19.53 14.37
N LEU A 4 -1.80 -18.70 13.67
CA LEU A 4 -2.20 -18.20 12.36
C LEU A 4 -2.35 -19.46 11.50
N GLY A 5 -3.60 -19.93 11.39
CA GLY A 5 -3.96 -21.09 10.59
C GLY A 5 -3.39 -20.94 9.17
N VAL A 6 -3.04 -22.07 8.57
CA VAL A 6 -2.42 -22.23 7.23
C VAL A 6 -2.48 -20.94 6.42
N ASN A 7 -1.40 -20.15 6.46
CA ASN A 7 -1.37 -18.85 5.80
C ASN A 7 -1.40 -19.10 4.29
N GLN A 8 -2.43 -18.60 3.60
CA GLN A 8 -2.53 -18.73 2.15
C GLN A 8 -1.27 -18.09 1.52
N PRO A 9 -0.52 -18.81 0.66
CA PRO A 9 0.67 -18.24 0.04
C PRO A 9 0.34 -16.97 -0.72
N PHE A 10 1.16 -15.93 -0.53
CA PHE A 10 0.99 -14.66 -1.19
C PHE A 10 2.30 -14.16 -1.80
N HIS A 11 2.16 -13.26 -2.77
CA HIS A 11 3.24 -12.65 -3.53
C HIS A 11 3.23 -11.15 -3.31
N VAL A 12 4.39 -10.53 -3.09
CA VAL A 12 4.50 -9.08 -3.06
C VAL A 12 4.93 -8.57 -4.42
N ILE A 13 4.19 -7.59 -4.96
CA ILE A 13 4.59 -6.85 -6.15
C ILE A 13 4.77 -5.38 -5.76
N ILE A 14 5.91 -4.82 -6.16
CA ILE A 14 6.30 -3.44 -5.86
C ILE A 14 6.26 -2.63 -7.15
N PRO A 15 5.20 -1.84 -7.41
CA PRO A 15 5.13 -0.99 -8.57
C PRO A 15 6.14 0.16 -8.45
N ALA A 16 6.89 0.41 -9.52
CA ALA A 16 7.87 1.49 -9.59
C ALA A 16 7.79 2.21 -10.93
N ARG A 17 7.62 3.54 -10.90
CA ARG A 17 7.61 4.37 -12.11
C ARG A 17 8.88 5.21 -12.17
N TRP A 18 9.43 5.36 -13.36
CA TRP A 18 10.56 6.27 -13.57
C TRP A 18 10.16 7.74 -13.35
N GLN A 19 9.00 8.12 -13.89
CA GLN A 19 8.54 9.50 -13.85
C GLN A 19 7.94 9.83 -12.48
N SER A 20 8.46 10.89 -11.87
CA SER A 20 7.94 11.47 -10.64
C SER A 20 8.15 12.99 -10.70
N SER A 21 7.05 13.74 -10.71
CA SER A 21 7.08 15.19 -10.90
C SER A 21 7.65 15.93 -9.70
N ARG A 22 7.38 15.44 -8.48
CA ARG A 22 7.82 16.06 -7.22
C ARG A 22 9.26 15.70 -6.84
N LEU A 23 9.74 14.54 -7.30
CA LEU A 23 11.07 14.03 -6.99
C LEU A 23 11.61 13.24 -8.20
N PRO A 24 12.32 13.87 -9.14
CA PRO A 24 12.88 13.18 -10.30
C PRO A 24 13.82 12.05 -9.89
N GLY A 25 13.69 10.88 -10.52
CA GLY A 25 14.52 9.71 -10.19
C GLY A 25 14.21 9.08 -8.83
N LYS A 26 13.06 9.40 -8.21
CA LYS A 26 12.58 8.93 -6.89
C LYS A 26 12.95 7.49 -6.58
N MET A 27 12.57 6.55 -7.43
CA MET A 27 12.76 5.10 -7.21
C MET A 27 14.23 4.70 -7.06
N LEU A 28 15.13 5.44 -7.71
CA LEU A 28 16.58 5.21 -7.65
C LEU A 28 17.33 6.17 -6.71
N ALA A 29 16.62 7.03 -5.99
CA ALA A 29 17.24 7.92 -5.02
C ALA A 29 17.98 7.10 -3.94
N ASP A 30 19.21 7.50 -3.63
CA ASP A 30 20.02 6.81 -2.63
C ASP A 30 19.44 7.02 -1.22
N ILE A 31 19.30 5.91 -0.50
CA ILE A 31 18.96 5.88 0.92
C ILE A 31 19.97 4.96 1.61
N GLY A 32 21.00 5.56 2.21
CA GLY A 32 22.03 4.85 2.96
C GLY A 32 22.85 3.88 2.11
N GLY A 33 23.11 4.21 0.84
CA GLY A 33 23.88 3.37 -0.09
C GLY A 33 23.05 2.36 -0.91
N LEU A 34 21.72 2.41 -0.84
CA LEU A 34 20.85 1.58 -1.68
C LEU A 34 19.75 2.42 -2.34
N PRO A 35 19.34 2.08 -3.58
CA PRO A 35 18.17 2.69 -4.22
C PRO A 35 16.90 2.52 -3.37
N MET A 36 16.03 3.54 -3.34
CA MET A 36 14.78 3.54 -2.58
C MET A 36 13.92 2.29 -2.85
N VAL A 37 13.65 1.96 -4.12
CA VAL A 37 12.81 0.79 -4.46
C VAL A 37 13.44 -0.53 -4.01
N VAL A 38 14.77 -0.61 -4.00
CA VAL A 38 15.51 -1.77 -3.51
C VAL A 38 15.39 -1.88 -1.99
N ARG A 39 15.45 -0.76 -1.25
CA ARG A 39 15.18 -0.73 0.20
C ARG A 39 13.79 -1.28 0.51
N THR A 40 12.78 -0.80 -0.20
CA THR A 40 11.39 -1.28 -0.09
C THR A 40 11.32 -2.79 -0.31
N ALA A 41 11.95 -3.31 -1.38
CA ALA A 41 11.98 -4.73 -1.66
C ALA A 41 12.68 -5.55 -0.58
N LEU A 42 13.80 -5.06 -0.03
CA LEU A 42 14.50 -5.72 1.07
C LEU A 42 13.69 -5.74 2.36
N GLN A 43 12.88 -4.71 2.64
CA GLN A 43 11.92 -4.73 3.74
C GLN A 43 10.81 -5.75 3.47
N ALA A 44 10.21 -5.74 2.27
CA ALA A 44 9.17 -6.68 1.91
C ALA A 44 9.63 -8.16 1.99
N ARG A 45 10.89 -8.45 1.66
CA ARG A 45 11.47 -9.80 1.79
C ARG A 45 11.55 -10.34 3.21
N LYS A 46 11.39 -9.48 4.22
CA LYS A 46 11.34 -9.88 5.65
C LYS A 46 9.93 -10.31 6.09
N SER A 47 8.92 -10.15 5.22
CA SER A 47 7.56 -10.66 5.45
C SER A 47 7.50 -12.16 5.16
N SER A 48 6.33 -12.76 5.33
CA SER A 48 6.05 -14.16 5.02
C SER A 48 5.78 -14.41 3.52
N ALA A 49 6.08 -13.45 2.65
CA ALA A 49 5.82 -13.52 1.21
C ALA A 49 6.58 -14.68 0.55
N ARG A 50 5.93 -15.38 -0.38
CA ARG A 50 6.54 -16.43 -1.20
C ARG A 50 7.54 -15.86 -2.21
N SER A 51 7.23 -14.68 -2.76
CA SER A 51 8.14 -13.94 -3.64
C SER A 51 7.93 -12.44 -3.46
N VAL A 52 8.96 -11.67 -3.82
CA VAL A 52 8.94 -10.21 -3.85
C VAL A 52 9.50 -9.77 -5.19
N THR A 53 8.71 -9.07 -5.98
CA THR A 53 9.10 -8.66 -7.34
C THR A 53 8.85 -7.18 -7.56
N ILE A 54 9.82 -6.47 -8.14
CA ILE A 54 9.65 -5.08 -8.60
C ILE A 54 9.04 -5.09 -10.00
N ALA A 55 7.90 -4.41 -10.18
CA ALA A 55 7.29 -4.19 -11.49
C ALA A 55 7.54 -2.75 -11.92
N ALA A 56 8.36 -2.54 -12.95
CA ALA A 56 8.76 -1.19 -13.37
C ALA A 56 8.54 -0.91 -14.86
N ASP A 57 8.40 0.36 -15.22
CA ASP A 57 8.27 0.83 -16.62
C ASP A 57 9.61 1.16 -17.29
N ASP A 58 10.73 1.06 -16.57
CA ASP A 58 12.01 1.56 -17.05
C ASP A 58 13.15 0.57 -16.77
N ALA A 59 13.92 0.29 -17.81
CA ALA A 59 15.03 -0.66 -17.77
C ALA A 59 16.12 -0.29 -16.75
N ARG A 60 16.27 0.99 -16.39
CA ARG A 60 17.23 1.42 -15.36
C ARG A 60 16.81 0.94 -13.98
N ILE A 61 15.51 0.94 -13.69
CA ILE A 61 14.96 0.42 -12.43
C ILE A 61 15.16 -1.10 -12.39
N ILE A 62 14.85 -1.79 -13.48
CA ILE A 62 15.06 -3.24 -13.61
C ILE A 62 16.54 -3.60 -13.40
N GLY A 63 17.46 -2.90 -14.07
CA GLY A 63 18.90 -3.14 -13.93
C GLY A 63 19.36 -3.01 -12.47
N LYS A 64 18.94 -1.94 -11.78
CA LYS A 64 19.30 -1.75 -10.36
C LYS A 64 18.68 -2.79 -9.44
N ALA A 65 17.45 -3.22 -9.68
CA ALA A 65 16.84 -4.31 -8.91
C ALA A 65 17.66 -5.60 -9.03
N LEU A 66 18.02 -5.98 -10.27
CA LEU A 66 18.78 -7.20 -10.55
C LEU A 66 20.22 -7.14 -9.99
N GLU A 67 20.90 -6.00 -10.06
CA GLU A 67 22.22 -5.78 -9.44
C GLU A 67 22.22 -6.08 -7.92
N HIS A 68 21.08 -5.87 -7.26
CA HIS A 68 20.89 -6.13 -5.83
C HIS A 68 20.19 -7.48 -5.54
N GLY A 69 20.05 -8.36 -6.53
CA GLY A 69 19.44 -9.68 -6.37
C GLY A 69 17.96 -9.62 -6.00
N ILE A 70 17.24 -8.63 -6.51
CA ILE A 70 15.79 -8.49 -6.40
C ILE A 70 15.16 -8.87 -7.74
N ASP A 71 14.17 -9.77 -7.72
CA ASP A 71 13.42 -10.12 -8.92
C ASP A 71 12.68 -8.89 -9.46
N ALA A 72 12.69 -8.73 -10.79
CA ALA A 72 12.06 -7.60 -11.42
C ALA A 72 11.47 -7.95 -12.79
N VAL A 73 10.36 -7.30 -13.12
CA VAL A 73 9.66 -7.47 -14.39
C VAL A 73 9.41 -6.10 -15.03
N LEU A 74 9.71 -6.00 -16.32
CA LEU A 74 9.42 -4.81 -17.11
C LEU A 74 7.94 -4.83 -17.51
N THR A 75 7.23 -3.74 -17.23
CA THR A 75 5.82 -3.52 -17.52
C THR A 75 5.70 -2.33 -18.48
N ARG A 76 4.53 -2.14 -19.09
CA ARG A 76 4.30 -1.01 -20.00
C ARG A 76 4.43 0.34 -19.28
N SER A 77 4.81 1.36 -20.04
CA SER A 77 5.01 2.73 -19.55
C SER A 77 3.74 3.59 -19.58
N ASP A 78 2.67 3.12 -20.22
CA ASP A 78 1.42 3.86 -20.46
C ASP A 78 0.28 3.50 -19.50
N HIS A 79 0.56 2.74 -18.44
CA HIS A 79 -0.44 2.40 -17.43
C HIS A 79 -0.97 3.65 -16.70
N PRO A 80 -2.31 3.84 -16.62
CA PRO A 80 -2.87 4.99 -15.94
C PRO A 80 -2.63 4.89 -14.43
N SER A 81 -2.80 3.71 -13.82
CA SER A 81 -2.66 3.54 -12.37
C SER A 81 -1.60 2.51 -11.91
N GLY A 82 -1.36 2.48 -10.60
CA GLY A 82 -0.50 1.48 -9.97
C GLY A 82 -1.12 0.08 -10.03
N THR A 83 -2.44 -0.02 -9.93
CA THR A 83 -3.15 -1.31 -9.99
C THR A 83 -3.18 -1.89 -11.40
N ASP A 84 -3.28 -1.06 -12.45
CA ASP A 84 -3.15 -1.52 -13.84
C ASP A 84 -1.76 -2.14 -14.12
N ARG A 85 -0.71 -1.52 -13.60
CA ARG A 85 0.66 -2.07 -13.65
C ARG A 85 0.74 -3.40 -12.90
N LEU A 86 0.07 -3.51 -11.77
CA LEU A 86 0.04 -4.72 -10.96
C LEU A 86 -0.64 -5.88 -11.68
N ALA A 87 -1.72 -5.60 -12.42
CA ALA A 87 -2.42 -6.59 -13.23
C ALA A 87 -1.52 -7.18 -14.33
N GLU A 88 -0.81 -6.33 -15.09
CA GLU A 88 0.17 -6.81 -16.09
C GLU A 88 1.31 -7.60 -15.41
N ALA A 89 1.85 -7.10 -14.30
CA ALA A 89 2.92 -7.78 -13.60
C ALA A 89 2.49 -9.18 -13.11
N ALA A 90 1.28 -9.31 -12.59
CA ALA A 90 0.73 -10.60 -12.18
C ALA A 90 0.61 -11.58 -13.36
N GLU A 91 0.18 -11.10 -14.53
CA GLU A 91 0.10 -11.89 -15.76
C GLU A 91 1.50 -12.37 -16.21
N LEU A 92 2.48 -11.47 -16.29
CA LEU A 92 3.86 -11.77 -16.70
C LEU A 92 4.55 -12.76 -15.76
N LEU A 93 4.20 -12.73 -14.47
CA LEU A 93 4.71 -13.65 -13.45
C LEU A 93 3.93 -14.98 -13.39
N GLY A 94 2.88 -15.14 -14.20
CA GLY A 94 2.05 -16.34 -14.23
C GLY A 94 1.24 -16.56 -12.94
N LEU A 95 0.95 -15.50 -12.19
CA LEU A 95 0.19 -15.54 -10.94
C LEU A 95 -1.31 -15.63 -11.25
N ARG A 96 -1.79 -16.87 -11.48
CA ARG A 96 -3.17 -17.17 -11.87
C ARG A 96 -4.03 -17.65 -10.70
N GLU A 97 -5.35 -17.70 -10.94
CA GLU A 97 -6.39 -18.41 -10.18
C GLU A 97 -6.17 -18.43 -8.65
N ASP A 98 -6.74 -17.43 -7.98
CA ASP A 98 -6.78 -17.28 -6.51
C ASP A 98 -5.44 -16.95 -5.82
N ALA A 99 -4.43 -16.53 -6.59
CA ALA A 99 -3.22 -15.95 -6.04
C ALA A 99 -3.53 -14.69 -5.23
N HIS A 100 -2.89 -14.55 -4.07
CA HIS A 100 -2.93 -13.34 -3.26
C HIS A 100 -1.72 -12.48 -3.58
N ILE A 101 -1.98 -11.23 -3.96
CA ILE A 101 -0.98 -10.29 -4.42
C ILE A 101 -1.03 -9.07 -3.51
N ILE A 102 0.06 -8.80 -2.80
CA ILE A 102 0.19 -7.63 -1.93
C ILE A 102 0.96 -6.55 -2.67
N ASN A 103 0.30 -5.43 -2.93
CA ASN A 103 0.86 -4.22 -3.49
C ASN A 103 1.55 -3.41 -2.39
N VAL A 104 2.88 -3.35 -2.44
CA VAL A 104 3.70 -2.51 -1.57
C VAL A 104 4.29 -1.38 -2.40
N GLN A 105 3.97 -0.12 -2.09
CA GLN A 105 4.44 1.01 -2.88
C GLN A 105 5.96 1.12 -2.86
N GLY A 106 6.58 1.36 -4.04
CA GLY A 106 8.05 1.43 -4.18
C GLY A 106 8.73 2.54 -3.38
N ASP A 107 7.96 3.52 -2.91
CA ASP A 107 8.39 4.67 -2.14
C ASP A 107 8.17 4.55 -0.62
N GLU A 108 7.93 3.34 -0.12
CA GLU A 108 7.88 3.01 1.30
C GLU A 108 9.13 2.22 1.76
N PRO A 109 10.33 2.81 1.77
CA PRO A 109 11.59 2.11 2.10
C PRO A 109 11.66 1.64 3.57
N MET A 110 10.72 2.07 4.40
CA MET A 110 10.60 1.77 5.83
C MET A 110 9.33 0.96 6.16
N ILE A 111 8.68 0.37 5.16
CA ILE A 111 7.48 -0.47 5.38
C ILE A 111 7.79 -1.54 6.44
N ASN A 112 6.89 -1.67 7.42
CA ASN A 112 6.97 -2.71 8.42
C ASN A 112 6.48 -4.04 7.80
N PRO A 113 7.31 -5.10 7.76
CA PRO A 113 6.94 -6.38 7.16
C PRO A 113 5.69 -7.01 7.79
N ALA A 114 5.42 -6.74 9.08
CA ALA A 114 4.24 -7.24 9.76
C ALA A 114 2.92 -6.71 9.14
N ILE A 115 2.93 -5.48 8.61
CA ILE A 115 1.74 -4.90 7.95
C ILE A 115 1.43 -5.67 6.65
N ILE A 116 2.46 -6.11 5.93
CA ILE A 116 2.30 -6.94 4.71
C ILE A 116 1.61 -8.26 5.08
N ASP A 117 2.09 -8.92 6.14
CA ASP A 117 1.53 -10.17 6.63
C ASP A 117 0.09 -10.00 7.15
N GLU A 118 -0.21 -8.89 7.84
CA GLU A 118 -1.55 -8.57 8.33
C GLU A 118 -2.56 -8.38 7.18
N VAL A 119 -2.16 -7.69 6.11
CA VAL A 119 -3.01 -7.49 4.92
C VAL A 119 -3.24 -8.81 4.18
N ALA A 120 -2.20 -9.63 4.01
CA ALA A 120 -2.34 -10.96 3.41
C ALA A 120 -3.28 -11.86 4.24
N HIS A 121 -3.11 -11.84 5.57
CA HIS A 121 -3.97 -12.60 6.46
C HIS A 121 -5.43 -12.12 6.40
N ALA A 122 -5.65 -10.80 6.39
CA ALA A 122 -6.97 -10.20 6.27
C ALA A 122 -7.68 -10.62 4.98
N LEU A 123 -6.96 -10.65 3.86
CA LEU A 123 -7.50 -11.13 2.58
C LEU A 123 -7.85 -12.62 2.64
N ALA A 124 -7.02 -13.44 3.27
CA ALA A 124 -7.28 -14.87 3.41
C ALA A 124 -8.49 -15.18 4.31
N GLN A 125 -8.70 -14.42 5.38
CA GLN A 125 -9.81 -14.63 6.31
C GLN A 125 -11.17 -14.20 5.74
N ASP A 126 -11.21 -13.15 4.90
CA ASP A 126 -12.45 -12.67 4.31
C ASP A 126 -12.62 -13.17 2.86
N THR A 127 -13.24 -14.34 2.73
CA THR A 127 -13.45 -15.02 1.43
C THR A 127 -14.40 -14.27 0.50
N GLU A 128 -15.21 -13.33 1.00
CA GLU A 128 -16.08 -12.50 0.15
C GLU A 128 -15.39 -11.17 -0.25
N ALA A 129 -14.27 -10.84 0.39
CA ALA A 129 -13.49 -9.65 0.02
C ALA A 129 -12.58 -9.92 -1.17
N SER A 130 -12.64 -9.03 -2.14
CA SER A 130 -11.74 -9.03 -3.31
C SER A 130 -10.43 -8.30 -3.04
N ILE A 131 -10.48 -7.38 -2.07
CA ILE A 131 -9.36 -6.55 -1.65
C ILE A 131 -9.24 -6.62 -0.13
N ALA A 132 -8.02 -6.56 0.39
CA ALA A 132 -7.73 -6.20 1.76
C ALA A 132 -6.81 -4.97 1.79
N THR A 133 -6.90 -4.18 2.85
CA THR A 133 -5.99 -3.06 3.12
C THR A 133 -5.82 -2.93 4.63
N CYS A 134 -5.04 -1.95 5.08
CA CYS A 134 -4.76 -1.70 6.48
C CYS A 134 -5.12 -0.27 6.88
N ALA A 135 -5.41 -0.09 8.17
CA ALA A 135 -5.58 1.22 8.77
C ALA A 135 -4.90 1.28 10.14
N SER A 136 -4.45 2.46 10.54
CA SER A 136 -3.99 2.74 11.90
C SER A 136 -4.98 3.66 12.60
N ARG A 137 -4.97 3.64 13.95
CA ARG A 137 -5.75 4.60 14.73
C ARG A 137 -5.12 5.98 14.60
N LEU A 138 -5.95 6.99 14.32
CA LEU A 138 -5.52 8.38 14.41
C LEU A 138 -5.38 8.75 15.89
N SER A 139 -4.27 9.40 16.22
CA SER A 139 -3.98 9.92 17.56
C SER A 139 -3.88 11.45 17.62
N ASP A 140 -3.94 12.11 16.45
CA ASP A 140 -3.76 13.55 16.31
C ASP A 140 -4.98 14.18 15.62
N GLU A 141 -5.53 15.23 16.24
CA GLU A 141 -6.66 16.00 15.71
C GLU A 141 -6.29 16.75 14.43
N SER A 142 -5.04 17.20 14.32
CA SER A 142 -4.57 17.89 13.11
C SER A 142 -4.63 16.97 11.88
N ALA A 143 -4.33 15.68 12.07
CA ALA A 143 -4.41 14.66 11.03
C ALA A 143 -5.86 14.36 10.59
N LEU A 144 -6.85 14.51 11.47
CA LEU A 144 -8.25 14.28 11.12
C LEU A 144 -8.75 15.28 10.06
N SER A 145 -8.39 16.55 10.22
CA SER A 145 -8.78 17.63 9.29
C SER A 145 -7.90 17.71 8.03
N ASN A 146 -6.75 17.03 8.02
CA ASN A 146 -5.83 17.05 6.89
C ASN A 146 -6.37 16.22 5.70
N PRO A 147 -6.59 16.81 4.51
CA PRO A 147 -7.11 16.11 3.34
C PRO A 147 -6.10 15.14 2.69
N ASN A 148 -4.82 15.22 3.07
CA ASN A 148 -3.81 14.24 2.64
C ASN A 148 -3.85 12.95 3.46
N VAL A 149 -4.48 12.98 4.64
CA VAL A 149 -4.71 11.80 5.49
C VAL A 149 -6.06 11.22 5.10
N VAL A 150 -6.07 10.04 4.48
CA VAL A 150 -7.31 9.39 4.05
C VAL A 150 -7.94 8.69 5.24
N LYS A 151 -9.20 9.01 5.54
CA LYS A 151 -9.96 8.34 6.60
C LYS A 151 -10.74 7.16 6.03
N VAL A 152 -10.95 6.15 6.85
CA VAL A 152 -11.79 4.98 6.49
C VAL A 152 -12.77 4.67 7.61
N VAL A 153 -14.00 4.35 7.24
CA VAL A 153 -15.02 3.81 8.16
C VAL A 153 -15.37 2.39 7.74
N ARG A 154 -15.70 1.55 8.72
CA ARG A 154 -15.86 0.11 8.52
C ARG A 154 -17.15 -0.41 9.14
N ASP A 155 -17.65 -1.52 8.61
CA ASP A 155 -18.74 -2.29 9.22
C ASP A 155 -18.24 -3.21 10.34
N LEU A 156 -19.19 -3.90 10.99
CA LEU A 156 -18.89 -4.86 12.07
C LEU A 156 -18.16 -6.13 11.56
N ARG A 157 -18.18 -6.39 10.26
CA ARG A 157 -17.43 -7.47 9.60
C ARG A 157 -16.08 -6.98 9.09
N ALA A 158 -15.61 -5.85 9.59
CA ALA A 158 -14.29 -5.36 9.32
C ALA A 158 -14.06 -4.87 7.86
N ARG A 159 -15.14 -4.66 7.09
CA ARG A 159 -15.09 -4.20 5.69
C ARG A 159 -15.27 -2.70 5.59
N ALA A 160 -14.60 -2.07 4.63
CA ALA A 160 -14.76 -0.66 4.35
C ALA A 160 -16.22 -0.35 3.96
N LEU A 161 -16.81 0.63 4.62
CA LEU A 161 -18.05 1.27 4.18
C LEU A 161 -17.73 2.43 3.22
N TYR A 162 -16.71 3.23 3.54
CA TYR A 162 -16.29 4.36 2.71
C TYR A 162 -14.86 4.83 3.07
N PHE A 163 -14.16 5.40 2.08
CA PHE A 163 -12.91 6.12 2.25
C PHE A 163 -13.12 7.58 1.88
N SER A 164 -12.53 8.52 2.63
CA SER A 164 -12.67 9.95 2.31
C SER A 164 -11.48 10.76 2.78
N ARG A 165 -11.19 11.83 2.05
CA ARG A 165 -10.31 12.92 2.53
C ARG A 165 -11.01 13.79 3.58
N SER A 166 -12.34 13.75 3.64
CA SER A 166 -13.12 14.41 4.69
C SER A 166 -13.00 13.69 6.04
N ALA A 167 -13.22 14.42 7.13
CA ALA A 167 -13.25 13.86 8.48
C ALA A 167 -14.48 12.95 8.66
N ILE A 168 -14.25 11.63 8.72
CA ILE A 168 -15.29 10.62 8.92
C ILE A 168 -14.87 9.62 10.01
N PRO A 169 -15.81 9.15 10.88
CA PRO A 169 -17.21 9.57 10.93
C PRO A 169 -17.39 10.97 11.52
N HIS A 170 -18.45 11.67 11.13
CA HIS A 170 -18.86 12.89 11.82
C HIS A 170 -19.42 12.55 13.20
N VAL A 171 -18.92 13.18 14.25
CA VAL A 171 -19.41 13.03 15.63
C VAL A 171 -20.39 14.16 15.92
N ARG A 172 -21.66 13.82 16.14
CA ARG A 172 -22.73 14.78 16.45
C ARG A 172 -22.86 14.98 17.96
N GLY A 173 -22.68 16.20 18.46
CA GLY A 173 -22.96 16.60 19.85
C GLY A 173 -21.77 17.27 20.56
N ASP A 174 -21.92 17.58 21.85
CA ASP A 174 -20.89 18.20 22.71
C ASP A 174 -19.78 17.24 23.17
N VAL A 175 -19.77 16.01 22.63
CA VAL A 175 -18.61 15.15 22.76
C VAL A 175 -17.54 15.82 21.91
N GLN A 176 -16.70 16.65 22.55
CA GLN A 176 -15.48 17.16 21.94
C GLN A 176 -14.86 16.02 21.12
N THR A 177 -14.45 16.32 19.88
CA THR A 177 -13.75 15.42 18.96
C THR A 177 -12.42 15.00 19.57
N ASP A 178 -12.51 14.23 20.65
CA ASP A 178 -11.39 13.64 21.32
C ASP A 178 -10.99 12.45 20.45
N VAL A 179 -10.00 12.72 19.60
CA VAL A 179 -9.40 11.72 18.71
C VAL A 179 -8.82 10.55 19.50
N SER A 180 -8.50 10.74 20.79
CA SER A 180 -8.07 9.64 21.67
C SER A 180 -9.22 8.69 22.07
N ARG A 181 -10.48 9.16 21.98
CA ARG A 181 -11.68 8.41 22.38
C ARG A 181 -12.56 7.98 21.22
N THR A 182 -12.41 8.63 20.07
CA THR A 182 -13.13 8.28 18.84
C THR A 182 -12.25 7.39 17.97
N PRO A 183 -12.74 6.23 17.48
CA PRO A 183 -11.94 5.27 16.73
C PRO A 183 -11.75 5.73 15.27
N TYR A 184 -11.21 6.93 15.07
CA TYR A 184 -10.82 7.42 13.75
C TYR A 184 -9.71 6.55 13.17
N LEU A 185 -9.86 6.15 11.91
CA LEU A 185 -8.91 5.30 11.22
C LEU A 185 -8.27 6.04 10.06
N HIS A 186 -6.95 6.07 10.04
CA HIS A 186 -6.15 6.48 8.90
C HIS A 186 -5.89 5.26 8.02
N HIS A 187 -6.35 5.32 6.78
CA HIS A 187 -6.05 4.30 5.78
C HIS A 187 -4.58 4.34 5.37
N ILE A 188 -3.93 3.17 5.37
CA ILE A 188 -2.55 2.97 4.94
C ILE A 188 -2.59 2.41 3.51
N GLY A 189 -1.88 3.04 2.57
CA GLY A 189 -1.89 2.74 1.12
C GLY A 189 -1.26 1.41 0.68
N ILE A 190 -1.37 0.37 1.50
CA ILE A 190 -1.01 -1.01 1.20
C ILE A 190 -2.28 -1.79 0.88
N TYR A 191 -2.22 -2.65 -0.14
CA TYR A 191 -3.38 -3.42 -0.58
C TYR A 191 -3.01 -4.86 -0.86
N GLY A 192 -3.89 -5.78 -0.48
CA GLY A 192 -3.89 -7.16 -0.92
C GLY A 192 -5.03 -7.37 -1.90
N TYR A 193 -4.74 -8.02 -3.02
CA TYR A 193 -5.70 -8.31 -4.07
C TYR A 193 -5.74 -9.80 -4.36
N ARG A 194 -6.93 -10.29 -4.70
CA ARG A 194 -7.05 -11.57 -5.40
C ARG A 194 -6.73 -11.35 -6.88
N SER A 195 -6.03 -12.29 -7.51
CA SER A 195 -5.66 -12.17 -8.93
C SER A 195 -6.85 -11.93 -9.85
N ASN A 196 -7.98 -12.62 -9.62
CA ASN A 196 -9.21 -12.44 -10.39
C ASN A 196 -9.76 -11.00 -10.33
N PHE A 197 -9.58 -10.31 -9.20
CA PHE A 197 -9.94 -8.92 -9.06
C PHE A 197 -8.99 -8.01 -9.82
N LEU A 198 -7.67 -8.26 -9.77
CA LEU A 198 -6.69 -7.49 -10.54
C LEU A 198 -6.93 -7.60 -12.04
N GLU A 199 -7.34 -8.76 -12.54
CA GLU A 199 -7.71 -8.95 -13.94
C GLU A 199 -8.96 -8.14 -14.33
N ALA A 200 -9.95 -8.09 -13.43
CA ALA A 200 -11.19 -7.36 -13.66
C ALA A 200 -11.06 -5.84 -13.52
N PHE A 201 -10.18 -5.35 -12.64
CA PHE A 201 -10.11 -3.93 -12.24
C PHE A 201 -9.87 -2.95 -13.40
N PRO A 202 -8.93 -3.20 -14.35
CA PRO A 202 -8.73 -2.33 -15.52
C PRO A 202 -9.95 -2.22 -16.44
N GLN A 203 -10.89 -3.18 -16.37
CA GLN A 203 -12.11 -3.19 -17.17
C GLN A 203 -13.26 -2.42 -16.51
N LEU A 204 -13.11 -2.03 -15.24
CA LEU A 204 -14.12 -1.24 -14.54
C LEU A 204 -14.07 0.21 -15.01
N THR A 205 -15.24 0.80 -15.25
CA THR A 205 -15.32 2.22 -15.59
C THR A 205 -14.88 3.04 -14.37
N PRO A 206 -14.06 4.10 -14.51
CA PRO A 206 -13.74 4.97 -13.40
C PRO A 206 -15.00 5.51 -12.72
N GLY A 207 -15.01 5.50 -11.39
CA GLY A 207 -16.16 5.89 -10.59
C GLY A 207 -16.29 7.40 -10.40
N LEU A 208 -17.49 7.87 -10.07
CA LEU A 208 -17.70 9.28 -9.74
C LEU A 208 -16.99 9.62 -8.43
N LEU A 209 -17.12 8.77 -7.40
CA LEU A 209 -16.50 9.03 -6.09
C LEU A 209 -14.98 8.94 -6.18
N GLU A 210 -14.45 7.97 -6.92
CA GLU A 210 -13.03 7.89 -7.27
C GLU A 210 -12.52 9.23 -7.83
N SER A 211 -13.22 9.81 -8.80
CA SER A 211 -12.79 11.05 -9.47
C SER A 211 -12.87 12.28 -8.56
N LEU A 212 -13.84 12.33 -7.65
CA LEU A 212 -14.04 13.46 -6.74
C LEU A 212 -13.04 13.43 -5.57
N GLU A 213 -12.83 12.25 -4.99
CA GLU A 213 -11.93 12.06 -3.85
C GLU A 213 -10.47 11.85 -4.30
N MET A 214 -10.24 11.53 -5.57
CA MET A 214 -8.94 11.08 -6.09
C MET A 214 -8.41 9.89 -5.27
N LEU A 215 -9.26 8.85 -5.14
CA LEU A 215 -9.02 7.62 -4.38
C LEU A 215 -9.46 6.40 -5.19
N GLU A 216 -8.49 5.71 -5.79
CA GLU A 216 -8.70 4.58 -6.71
C GLU A 216 -9.51 3.42 -6.10
N GLN A 217 -9.33 3.15 -4.81
CA GLN A 217 -10.04 2.08 -4.12
C GLN A 217 -11.57 2.30 -4.07
N LEU A 218 -12.04 3.54 -4.28
CA LEU A 218 -13.47 3.81 -4.38
C LEU A 218 -14.10 3.21 -5.64
N ARG A 219 -13.34 3.05 -6.75
CA ARG A 219 -13.83 2.37 -7.96
C ARG A 219 -14.33 0.96 -7.65
N ALA A 220 -13.59 0.24 -6.80
CA ALA A 220 -13.97 -1.10 -6.37
C ALA A 220 -15.25 -1.09 -5.53
N LEU A 221 -15.37 -0.17 -4.58
CA LEU A 221 -16.60 -0.04 -3.78
C LEU A 221 -17.82 0.34 -4.63
N GLU A 222 -17.66 1.26 -5.58
CA GLU A 222 -18.72 1.70 -6.51
C GLU A 222 -19.23 0.55 -7.39
N HIS A 223 -18.37 -0.40 -7.75
CA HIS A 223 -18.75 -1.60 -8.51
C HIS A 223 -19.20 -2.77 -7.61
N GLY A 224 -19.36 -2.54 -6.30
CA GLY A 224 -19.93 -3.50 -5.35
C GLY A 224 -18.93 -4.49 -4.75
N PHE A 225 -17.65 -4.41 -5.11
CA PHE A 225 -16.60 -5.23 -4.50
C PHE A 225 -16.42 -4.88 -3.02
N LYS A 226 -15.98 -5.88 -2.25
CA LYS A 226 -15.77 -5.73 -0.81
C LYS A 226 -14.28 -5.58 -0.51
N ILE A 227 -13.98 -4.63 0.38
CA ILE A 227 -12.62 -4.32 0.83
C ILE A 227 -12.56 -4.62 2.33
N HIS A 228 -11.77 -5.62 2.73
CA HIS A 228 -11.45 -5.84 4.15
C HIS A 228 -10.38 -4.84 4.61
N VAL A 229 -10.46 -4.34 5.85
CA VAL A 229 -9.51 -3.30 6.32
C VAL A 229 -8.91 -3.69 7.66
N CYS A 230 -7.81 -4.44 7.75
CA CYS A 230 -7.24 -4.75 9.08
C CYS A 230 -6.82 -3.47 9.84
N VAL A 231 -6.81 -3.50 11.17
CA VAL A 231 -6.31 -2.40 11.99
C VAL A 231 -4.99 -2.81 12.62
N THR A 232 -3.97 -1.99 12.43
CA THR A 232 -2.61 -2.25 12.92
C THR A 232 -2.20 -1.27 14.00
N ASP A 233 -1.42 -1.76 14.96
CA ASP A 233 -0.69 -0.94 15.93
C ASP A 233 0.76 -0.73 15.48
N ASN A 234 1.16 -1.30 14.34
CA ASN A 234 2.48 -1.08 13.76
C ASN A 234 2.56 0.34 13.16
N SER A 235 3.61 1.07 13.51
CA SER A 235 3.88 2.39 12.95
C SER A 235 4.24 2.27 11.46
N SER A 236 3.52 2.98 10.59
CA SER A 236 4.03 3.33 9.27
C SER A 236 4.91 4.59 9.41
N PHE A 237 6.14 4.54 8.93
CA PHE A 237 7.06 5.68 8.93
C PHE A 237 6.72 6.73 7.85
N GLY A 238 5.64 6.51 7.10
CA GLY A 238 5.24 7.33 5.96
C GLY A 238 6.10 7.09 4.72
N GLY A 239 5.50 7.23 3.55
CA GLY A 239 6.22 7.17 2.26
C GLY A 239 7.15 8.35 2.05
N VAL A 240 7.97 8.27 1.01
CA VAL A 240 8.77 9.38 0.52
C VAL A 240 8.03 9.99 -0.66
N ASP A 241 7.65 11.28 -0.64
CA ASP A 241 7.02 11.93 -1.80
C ASP A 241 7.70 13.22 -2.25
N THR A 242 8.46 13.79 -1.33
CA THR A 242 9.14 15.07 -1.48
C THR A 242 10.64 14.93 -1.16
N PRO A 243 11.48 15.90 -1.55
CA PRO A 243 12.86 15.96 -1.11
C PRO A 243 13.00 15.95 0.43
N ASP A 244 12.09 16.62 1.15
CA ASP A 244 12.13 16.68 2.62
C ASP A 244 11.85 15.31 3.25
N ASP A 245 10.93 14.53 2.68
CA ASP A 245 10.71 13.15 3.12
C ASP A 245 11.94 12.28 2.88
N LEU A 246 12.58 12.45 1.73
CA LEU A 246 13.78 11.70 1.39
C LEU A 246 14.90 11.97 2.40
N GLU A 247 15.12 13.24 2.75
CA GLU A 247 16.11 13.62 3.76
C GLU A 247 15.75 13.10 5.15
N ARG A 248 14.48 13.16 5.54
CA ARG A 248 13.99 12.58 6.80
C ARG A 248 14.30 11.08 6.87
N VAL A 249 14.03 10.33 5.80
CA VAL A 249 14.33 8.89 5.75
C VAL A 249 15.84 8.64 5.74
N ARG A 250 16.64 9.40 4.97
CA ARG A 250 18.12 9.26 4.95
C ARG A 250 18.76 9.41 6.32
N ARG A 251 18.26 10.32 7.16
CA ARG A 251 18.75 10.51 8.54
C ARG A 251 18.56 9.27 9.39
N MET A 252 17.54 8.45 9.15
CA MET A 252 17.31 7.20 9.88
C MET A 252 18.34 6.12 9.55
N PHE A 253 19.00 6.22 8.39
CA PHE A 253 20.05 5.29 7.94
C PHE A 253 21.47 5.82 8.12
N SER A 254 21.61 7.07 8.53
CA SER A 254 22.92 7.64 8.83
C SER A 254 23.41 7.09 10.18
N PRO A 255 24.70 6.74 10.31
CA PRO A 255 25.25 6.37 11.61
C PRO A 255 25.03 7.53 12.58
N GLN A 256 24.39 7.24 13.73
CA GLN A 256 24.36 8.18 14.84
C GLN A 256 25.82 8.49 15.20
N PRO A 257 26.24 9.77 15.32
CA PRO A 257 27.57 10.07 15.82
C PRO A 257 27.69 9.41 17.19
N SER A 258 28.68 8.53 17.33
CA SER A 258 29.04 7.94 18.61
C SER A 258 29.33 9.08 19.59
N ALA A 259 28.54 9.16 20.65
CA ALA A 259 28.79 10.02 21.80
C ALA A 259 30.06 9.57 22.55
#